data_AF-A0A7L4CRZ0-F1
#
_entry.id   AF-A0A7L4CRZ0-F1
#
_cell.length_a   1.000
_cell.length_b   1.000
_cell.length_c   1.000
_cell.angle_alpha   90.00
_cell.angle_beta   90.00
_cell.angle_gamma   90.00
#
_symmetry.space_group_name_H-M   'P 1'
#
loop_
_entity.id
_entity.type
_entity.pdbx_description
1 polymer ?
#
loop_
_entity_poly.entity_id
_entity_poly.type
_entity_poly.pdbx_seq_one_letter_code
_entity_poly.pdbx_strand_id
1 'polypeptide(L)'
;SSSSSRHKRLSHLFHRTSHTSNTSTTTTSPRWVSEKKLTELLETGGKPGNSSNPAQSPGILKVFGGALSRGANYKSVLVTPRSTAREVVREALERYGLSPEDG
;
A
#
# COMPACT_ATOMS: atom_id res chain seq x y z
N SER A 1 -46.49 6.51 -21.49
CA SER A 1 -45.78 6.98 -20.27
C SER A 1 -44.50 6.19 -20.08
N SER A 2 -43.36 6.68 -20.56
CA SER A 2 -42.08 5.96 -20.43
C SER A 2 -41.32 6.47 -19.20
N SER A 3 -41.27 5.64 -18.15
CA SER A 3 -40.50 5.93 -16.94
C SER A 3 -39.03 5.65 -17.23
N SER A 4 -38.22 6.70 -17.32
CA SER A 4 -36.78 6.59 -17.60
C SER A 4 -36.04 6.18 -16.31
N SER A 5 -35.64 4.91 -16.26
CA SER A 5 -34.91 4.28 -15.17
C SER A 5 -33.47 4.83 -15.07
N ARG A 6 -33.16 5.49 -13.94
CA ARG A 6 -31.88 6.19 -13.67
C ARG A 6 -30.71 5.25 -13.33
N HIS A 7 -30.49 4.17 -14.08
CA HIS A 7 -29.44 3.19 -13.77
C HIS A 7 -28.61 2.77 -14.99
N LYS A 8 -28.05 3.70 -15.78
CA LYS A 8 -27.15 3.33 -16.90
C LYS A 8 -26.03 4.35 -17.15
N ARG A 9 -25.14 4.60 -16.18
CA ARG A 9 -23.97 5.49 -16.40
C ARG A 9 -22.63 5.04 -15.81
N LEU A 10 -22.44 3.77 -15.45
CA LEU A 10 -21.12 3.27 -14.98
C LEU A 10 -20.32 2.49 -16.03
N SER A 11 -20.80 2.35 -17.28
CA SER A 11 -20.17 1.50 -18.29
C SER A 11 -19.15 2.19 -19.22
N HIS A 12 -19.02 3.52 -19.16
CA HIS A 12 -18.11 4.25 -20.07
C HIS A 12 -16.73 4.59 -19.48
N LEU A 13 -16.48 4.27 -18.21
CA LEU A 13 -15.21 4.62 -17.57
C LEU A 13 -14.02 3.83 -18.13
N PHE A 14 -14.27 2.67 -18.74
CA PHE A 14 -13.20 1.75 -19.18
C PHE A 14 -12.93 1.76 -20.69
N HIS A 15 -13.54 2.67 -21.46
CA HIS A 15 -13.32 2.76 -22.91
C HIS A 15 -13.01 4.19 -23.34
N ARG A 16 -11.87 4.76 -22.92
CA ARG A 16 -11.31 5.94 -23.59
C ARG A 16 -9.78 5.84 -23.72
N THR A 17 -9.36 5.78 -24.98
CA THR A 17 -8.09 6.26 -25.51
C THR A 17 -6.85 5.36 -25.34
N SER A 18 -6.60 4.55 -26.37
CA SER A 18 -5.26 4.30 -26.91
C SER A 18 -5.12 5.01 -28.25
N HIS A 19 -5.13 6.34 -28.21
CA HIS A 19 -4.69 7.21 -29.29
C HIS A 19 -3.96 8.41 -28.69
N THR A 20 -2.64 8.34 -28.62
CA THR A 20 -1.77 9.48 -28.88
C THR A 20 -0.33 8.99 -29.00
N SER A 21 0.27 9.40 -30.11
CA SER A 21 1.69 9.42 -30.41
C SER A 21 2.54 9.99 -29.28
N ASN A 22 3.75 9.44 -29.20
CA ASN A 22 4.98 9.98 -28.62
C ASN A 22 4.90 11.44 -28.12
N THR A 23 4.88 11.65 -26.81
CA THR A 23 5.35 12.89 -26.17
C THR A 23 5.93 12.53 -24.82
N SER A 24 7.23 12.77 -24.67
CA SER A 24 8.00 12.70 -23.45
C SER A 24 7.38 13.58 -22.37
N THR A 25 7.08 13.05 -21.18
CA THR A 25 7.25 13.69 -19.84
C THR A 25 6.46 12.93 -18.76
N THR A 26 7.15 12.62 -17.66
CA THR A 26 6.67 12.48 -16.27
C THR A 26 5.57 11.44 -15.93
N THR A 27 6.01 10.49 -15.09
CA THR A 27 5.25 9.85 -14.00
C THR A 27 3.88 9.24 -14.32
N THR A 28 3.85 7.91 -14.44
CA THR A 28 3.08 6.98 -13.57
C THR A 28 3.08 5.61 -14.24
N SER A 29 4.03 4.75 -13.88
CA SER A 29 3.99 3.33 -14.26
C SER A 29 3.33 2.54 -13.12
N PRO A 30 2.34 1.67 -13.39
CA PRO A 30 1.74 0.83 -12.36
C PRO A 30 2.76 -0.18 -11.83
N ARG A 31 2.88 -0.21 -10.49
CA ARG A 31 3.89 -0.90 -9.69
C ARG A 31 3.59 -2.40 -9.56
N TRP A 32 3.60 -3.14 -10.65
CA TRP A 32 3.83 -4.60 -10.58
C TRP A 32 5.31 -4.83 -10.89
N VAL A 33 6.12 -4.77 -9.83
CA VAL A 33 7.56 -5.06 -9.93
C VAL A 33 7.75 -6.57 -9.87
N SER A 34 8.34 -7.11 -10.94
CA SER A 34 8.72 -8.52 -11.05
C SER A 34 9.81 -8.89 -10.03
N GLU A 35 9.68 -10.03 -9.37
CA GLU A 35 10.57 -10.57 -8.32
C GLU A 35 12.04 -10.67 -8.75
N LYS A 36 12.32 -10.70 -10.06
CA LYS A 36 13.69 -10.74 -10.62
C LYS A 36 14.54 -9.50 -10.34
N LYS A 37 13.97 -8.43 -9.76
CA LYS A 37 14.70 -7.19 -9.39
C LYS A 37 15.16 -7.15 -7.92
N LEU A 38 14.90 -8.19 -7.14
CA LEU A 38 15.37 -8.27 -5.74
C LEU A 38 16.83 -8.70 -5.61
N THR A 39 17.31 -9.57 -6.50
CA THR A 39 18.67 -10.13 -6.42
C THR A 39 19.77 -9.07 -6.66
N GLU A 40 19.52 -8.11 -7.56
CA GLU A 40 20.51 -7.10 -7.96
C GLU A 40 20.77 -6.03 -6.87
N LEU A 41 19.86 -5.87 -5.91
CA LEU A 41 19.95 -4.83 -4.87
C LEU A 41 20.79 -5.23 -3.65
N LEU A 42 21.18 -6.51 -3.52
CA LEU A 42 21.95 -6.99 -2.37
C LEU A 42 23.47 -6.76 -2.51
N GLU A 43 23.98 -6.55 -3.73
CA GLU A 43 25.42 -6.59 -4.01
C GLU A 43 26.17 -5.23 -3.99
N THR A 44 25.52 -4.10 -3.72
CA THR A 44 26.21 -2.79 -3.72
C THR A 44 26.11 -2.05 -2.39
N GLY A 45 27.13 -2.23 -1.57
CA GLY A 45 27.36 -1.50 -0.33
C GLY A 45 27.73 -0.03 -0.54
N GLY A 46 27.17 0.82 0.33
CA GLY A 46 27.81 2.03 0.87
C GLY A 46 28.01 3.22 -0.07
N LYS A 47 26.97 4.04 -0.28
CA LYS A 47 27.14 5.48 -0.63
C LYS A 47 25.97 6.33 -0.08
N PRO A 48 26.22 7.34 0.77
CA PRO A 48 25.16 8.19 1.30
C PRO A 48 24.85 9.31 0.30
N GLY A 49 23.88 9.09 -0.58
CA GLY A 49 23.43 10.13 -1.50
C GLY A 49 22.40 9.62 -2.49
N ASN A 50 21.14 10.04 -2.29
CA ASN A 50 20.00 9.92 -3.22
C ASN A 50 19.49 8.51 -3.56
N SER A 51 19.70 7.50 -2.72
CA SER A 51 19.00 6.23 -2.90
C SER A 51 17.53 6.35 -2.44
N SER A 52 16.61 6.41 -3.39
CA SER A 52 15.26 5.85 -3.23
C SER A 52 15.38 4.32 -3.09
N ASN A 53 16.13 3.85 -2.09
CA ASN A 53 16.22 2.44 -1.77
C ASN A 53 14.80 2.03 -1.34
N PRO A 54 14.12 1.11 -2.04
CA PRO A 54 12.80 0.66 -1.62
C PRO A 54 12.82 0.13 -0.18
N ALA A 55 13.97 -0.37 0.29
CA ALA A 55 14.20 -0.78 1.67
C ALA A 55 14.20 0.37 2.70
N GLN A 56 14.17 1.64 2.28
CA GLN A 56 14.05 2.83 3.14
C GLN A 56 12.68 3.52 3.03
N SER A 57 11.80 3.04 2.15
CA SER A 57 10.45 3.60 1.99
C SER A 57 9.49 3.07 3.07
N PRO A 58 8.56 3.89 3.58
CA PRO A 58 7.49 3.40 4.43
C PRO A 58 6.61 2.36 3.71
N GLY A 59 6.13 1.37 4.45
CA GLY A 59 5.20 0.33 4.01
C GLY A 59 3.93 0.32 4.86
N ILE A 60 2.96 -0.51 4.45
CA ILE A 60 1.70 -0.70 5.18
C ILE A 60 1.59 -2.17 5.60
N LEU A 61 1.43 -2.43 6.90
CA LEU A 61 1.17 -3.75 7.45
C LEU A 61 -0.34 -3.96 7.67
N LYS A 62 -0.85 -5.13 7.28
CA LYS A 62 -2.21 -5.57 7.61
C LYS A 62 -2.16 -6.40 8.89
N VAL A 63 -2.70 -5.88 9.99
CA VAL A 63 -2.74 -6.59 11.27
C VAL A 63 -4.12 -7.21 11.45
N PHE A 64 -4.19 -8.51 11.69
CA PHE A 64 -5.44 -9.24 11.90
C PHE A 64 -5.77 -9.33 13.39
N GLY A 65 -6.98 -8.88 13.77
CA GLY A 65 -7.43 -8.84 15.15
C GLY A 65 -8.22 -10.07 15.61
N GLY A 66 -8.21 -11.17 14.83
CA GLY A 66 -9.07 -12.33 15.11
C GLY A 66 -8.84 -12.98 16.47
N ALA A 67 -7.63 -12.84 17.03
CA ALA A 67 -7.30 -13.28 18.39
C ALA A 67 -7.65 -12.26 19.48
N LEU A 68 -7.82 -10.97 19.12
CA LEU A 68 -8.14 -9.89 20.05
C LEU A 68 -9.65 -9.79 20.31
N SER A 69 -10.46 -9.92 19.26
CA SER A 69 -11.92 -9.92 19.36
C SER A 69 -12.56 -10.68 18.21
N ARG A 70 -13.65 -11.40 18.51
CA ARG A 70 -14.33 -12.26 17.54
C ARG A 70 -14.96 -11.40 16.44
N GLY A 71 -14.61 -11.70 15.19
CA GLY A 71 -15.09 -10.92 14.04
C GLY A 71 -14.36 -9.59 13.83
N ALA A 72 -13.23 -9.34 14.52
CA ALA A 72 -12.43 -8.16 14.29
C ALA A 72 -11.90 -8.10 12.85
N ASN A 73 -12.15 -6.97 12.18
CA ASN A 73 -11.58 -6.66 10.86
C ASN A 73 -10.09 -6.35 10.99
N TYR A 74 -9.33 -6.55 9.91
CA TYR A 74 -7.93 -6.12 9.88
C TYR A 74 -7.81 -4.59 10.02
N LYS A 75 -6.67 -4.14 10.55
CA LYS A 75 -6.29 -2.73 10.62
C LYS A 75 -4.96 -2.53 9.90
N SER A 76 -4.82 -1.40 9.21
CA SER A 76 -3.58 -1.03 8.52
C SER A 76 -2.67 -0.24 9.45
N VAL A 77 -1.40 -0.61 9.54
CA VAL A 77 -0.35 0.11 10.27
C VAL A 77 0.67 0.65 9.28
N LEU A 78 1.03 1.93 9.40
CA LEU A 78 2.12 2.50 8.61
C LEU A 78 3.44 2.11 9.30
N VAL A 79 4.38 1.52 8.56
CA VAL A 79 5.63 1.02 9.13
C VAL A 79 6.80 1.57 8.35
N THR A 80 7.82 2.02 9.04
CA THR A 80 9.09 2.38 8.40
C THR A 80 10.14 1.29 8.64
N PRO A 81 11.21 1.25 7.85
CA PRO A 81 12.30 0.28 8.06
C PRO A 81 13.04 0.40 9.39
N ARG A 82 12.84 1.51 10.12
CA ARG A 82 13.39 1.71 11.47
C ARG A 82 12.40 1.36 12.59
N SER A 83 11.14 1.11 12.25
CA SER A 83 10.10 0.79 13.23
C SER A 83 10.38 -0.57 13.87
N THR A 84 10.35 -0.61 15.20
CA THR A 84 10.53 -1.84 15.97
C THR A 84 9.21 -2.61 16.07
N ALA A 85 9.30 -3.92 16.35
CA ALA A 85 8.11 -4.74 16.57
C ALA A 85 7.24 -4.19 17.71
N ARG A 86 7.84 -3.68 18.80
CA ARG A 86 7.11 -3.14 19.95
C ARG A 86 6.30 -1.90 19.58
N GLU A 87 6.87 -1.01 18.76
CA GLU A 87 6.16 0.18 18.26
C GLU A 87 5.00 -0.21 17.35
N VAL A 88 5.22 -1.17 16.44
CA VAL A 88 4.17 -1.67 15.53
C VAL A 88 3.03 -2.34 16.30
N VAL A 89 3.35 -3.13 17.34
CA VAL A 89 2.34 -3.77 18.19
C VAL A 89 1.55 -2.73 18.96
N ARG A 90 2.20 -1.71 19.54
CA ARG A 90 1.52 -0.62 20.24
C ARG A 90 0.53 0.10 19.32
N GLU A 91 0.96 0.49 18.12
CA GLU A 91 0.11 1.18 17.14
C GLU A 91 -1.04 0.29 16.66
N ALA A 92 -0.81 -1.03 16.56
CA ALA A 92 -1.87 -1.97 16.23
C ALA A 92 -2.93 -2.06 17.33
N LEU A 93 -2.52 -2.21 18.60
CA LEU A 93 -3.43 -2.31 19.74
C LEU A 93 -4.28 -1.03 19.90
N GLU A 94 -3.67 0.14 19.75
CA GLU A 94 -4.37 1.43 19.77
C GLU A 94 -5.46 1.49 18.67
N ARG A 95 -5.19 1.00 17.45
CA ARG A 95 -6.20 0.93 16.37
C ARG A 95 -7.32 -0.07 16.63
N TYR A 96 -7.11 -1.02 17.53
CA TYR A 96 -8.14 -1.92 18.03
C TYR A 96 -8.83 -1.40 19.30
N GLY A 97 -8.40 -0.24 19.84
CA GLY A 97 -8.96 0.35 21.07
C GLY A 97 -8.47 -0.35 22.35
N LEU A 98 -7.32 -1.02 22.30
CA LEU A 98 -6.71 -1.70 23.44
C LEU A 98 -5.49 -0.92 23.92
N SER A 99 -5.23 -0.92 25.22
CA SER A 99 -4.00 -0.32 25.75
C SER A 99 -2.84 -1.34 25.70
N PRO A 100 -1.60 -0.90 25.43
CA PRO A 100 -0.45 -1.80 25.38
C PRO A 100 -0.09 -2.42 26.73
N GLU A 101 -0.66 -1.91 27.84
CA GLU A 101 -0.56 -2.50 29.18
C GLU A 101 -1.64 -3.55 29.50
N ASP A 102 -2.62 -3.79 28.61
CA ASP A 102 -3.64 -4.84 28.76
C ASP A 102 -3.16 -6.26 28.40
N GLY A 103 -1.84 -6.45 28.20
CA GLY A 103 -1.22 -7.69 27.68
C GLY A 103 -0.17 -8.31 28.58
#